data_AF-A0AAN3TAL8-F1
#
_entry.id   AF-A0AAN3TAL8-F1
#
_cell.length_a   1.000
_cell.length_b   1.000
_cell.length_c   1.000
_cell.angle_alpha   90.00
_cell.angle_beta   90.00
_cell.angle_gamma   90.00
#
_symmetry.space_group_name_H-M   'P 1'
#
loop_
_entity.id
_entity.type
_entity.pdbx_description
1 polymer ?
#
loop_
_entity_poly.entity_id
_entity_poly.type
_entity_poly.pdbx_seq_one_letter_code
_entity_poly.pdbx_strand_id
1 'polypeptide(L)'
;MKSLTLFNQPIRIGEDGMICLTDMWKASGKSESESPYHYLRNKQTKEFLAELEKNHESVVFTERGVHGGTYGGKFVAYDYAAWL
;
A
#
# COMPACT_ATOMS: atom_id res chain seq x y z
N MET A 1 -16.49 -7.16 10.15
CA MET A 1 -15.54 -7.35 9.03
C MET A 1 -15.41 -6.03 8.31
N LYS A 2 -14.19 -5.51 8.13
CA LYS A 2 -13.97 -4.31 7.31
C LYS A 2 -13.79 -4.78 5.86
N SER A 3 -14.67 -4.35 4.95
CA SER A 3 -14.60 -4.69 3.53
C SER A 3 -14.12 -3.48 2.74
N LEU A 4 -13.01 -3.63 2.01
CA LEU A 4 -12.50 -2.66 1.06
C LEU A 4 -12.38 -3.33 -0.31
N THR A 5 -12.84 -2.65 -1.36
CA THR A 5 -12.78 -3.16 -2.73
C THR A 5 -12.23 -2.08 -3.68
N LEU A 6 -11.38 -2.48 -4.62
CA LEU A 6 -10.92 -1.67 -5.74
C LEU A 6 -11.37 -2.35 -7.04
N PHE A 7 -12.11 -1.66 -7.91
CA PHE A 7 -12.65 -2.25 -9.16
C PHE A 7 -13.37 -3.59 -8.94
N ASN A 8 -14.17 -3.70 -7.87
CA ASN A 8 -14.88 -4.92 -7.46
C ASN A 8 -13.98 -6.10 -7.05
N GLN A 9 -12.67 -5.88 -6.88
CA GLN A 9 -11.71 -6.84 -6.31
C GLN A 9 -11.51 -6.55 -4.82
N PRO A 10 -11.53 -7.57 -3.96
CA PRO A 10 -11.32 -7.40 -2.53
C PRO A 10 -9.87 -7.01 -2.23
N ILE A 11 -9.68 -6.05 -1.32
CA ILE A 11 -8.38 -5.59 -0.84
C ILE A 11 -8.23 -5.99 0.62
N ARG A 12 -7.14 -6.69 0.95
CA ARG A 12 -6.86 -7.09 2.34
C ARG A 12 -6.59 -5.88 3.22
N ILE A 13 -7.15 -5.94 4.43
CA ILE A 13 -6.88 -4.99 5.51
C ILE A 13 -6.30 -5.79 6.68
N GLY A 14 -5.09 -5.44 7.11
CA GLY A 14 -4.44 -6.06 8.27
C GLY A 14 -5.12 -5.69 9.59
N GLU A 15 -4.67 -6.31 10.68
CA GLU A 15 -5.27 -6.15 12.03
C GLU A 15 -5.25 -4.68 12.50
N ASP A 16 -4.19 -3.94 12.19
CA ASP A 16 -4.01 -2.52 12.54
C ASP A 16 -4.78 -1.55 11.62
N GLY A 17 -5.58 -2.06 10.68
CA GLY A 17 -6.28 -1.25 9.69
C GLY A 17 -5.42 -0.78 8.51
N MET A 18 -4.22 -1.35 8.36
CA MET A 18 -3.34 -1.12 7.22
C MET A 18 -3.83 -1.85 5.97
N ILE A 19 -3.70 -1.21 4.81
CA ILE A 19 -4.29 -1.64 3.55
C ILE A 19 -3.22 -2.28 2.67
N CYS A 20 -3.53 -3.42 2.06
CA CYS A 20 -2.60 -4.14 1.20
C CYS A 20 -2.42 -3.45 -0.16
N LEU A 21 -1.30 -2.75 -0.33
CA LEU A 21 -0.90 -2.11 -1.59
C LEU A 21 -0.67 -3.15 -2.69
N THR A 22 -0.15 -4.32 -2.34
CA THR A 22 0.01 -5.42 -3.30
C THR A 22 -1.32 -5.87 -3.90
N ASP A 23 -2.40 -5.89 -3.12
CA ASP A 23 -3.71 -6.26 -3.67
C ASP A 23 -4.27 -5.14 -4.54
N MET A 24 -4.02 -3.87 -4.20
CA MET A 24 -4.41 -2.72 -5.03
C MET A 24 -3.74 -2.77 -6.39
N TRP A 25 -2.42 -3.03 -6.43
CA TRP A 25 -1.67 -3.28 -7.65
C TRP A 25 -2.23 -4.44 -8.47
N LYS A 26 -2.62 -5.53 -7.79
CA LYS A 26 -3.21 -6.69 -8.45
C LYS A 26 -4.57 -6.38 -9.06
N ALA A 27 -5.35 -5.53 -8.39
CA ALA A 27 -6.67 -5.10 -8.82
C ALA A 27 -6.63 -4.04 -9.92
N SER A 28 -5.57 -3.20 -9.99
CA SER A 28 -5.41 -2.18 -11.03
C SER A 28 -4.91 -2.71 -12.37
N GLY A 29 -4.30 -3.89 -12.40
CA GLY A 29 -3.84 -4.52 -13.65
C GLY A 29 -2.44 -5.12 -13.62
N LYS A 30 -1.72 -5.05 -12.47
CA LYS A 30 -0.39 -5.64 -12.27
C LYS A 30 0.73 -5.11 -13.19
N SER A 31 0.68 -3.84 -13.57
CA SER A 31 1.81 -3.23 -14.32
C SER A 31 3.08 -3.23 -13.48
N GLU A 32 4.19 -3.77 -13.98
CA GLU A 32 5.42 -3.93 -13.20
C GLU A 32 5.96 -2.59 -12.67
N SER A 33 5.87 -1.54 -13.51
CA SER A 33 6.30 -0.17 -13.16
C SER A 33 5.50 0.45 -12.02
N GLU A 34 4.27 -0.04 -11.80
CA GLU A 34 3.33 0.43 -10.78
C GLU A 34 3.33 -0.45 -9.53
N SER A 35 4.22 -1.43 -9.43
CA SER A 35 4.27 -2.28 -8.24
C SER A 35 4.66 -1.49 -6.99
N PRO A 36 4.24 -1.93 -5.79
CA PRO A 36 4.60 -1.25 -4.54
C PRO A 36 6.12 -1.10 -4.35
N TYR A 37 6.90 -2.01 -4.94
CA TYR A 37 8.37 -1.92 -4.96
C TYR A 37 8.88 -0.65 -5.65
N HIS A 38 8.32 -0.27 -6.79
CA HIS A 38 8.72 0.94 -7.50
C HIS A 38 8.21 2.20 -6.81
N TYR A 39 6.97 2.17 -6.32
CA TYR A 39 6.38 3.26 -5.54
C TYR A 39 7.26 3.64 -4.34
N LEU A 40 7.61 2.67 -3.48
CA LEU A 40 8.42 2.92 -2.29
C LEU A 40 9.85 3.38 -2.61
N ARG A 41 10.31 3.22 -3.85
CA ARG A 41 11.64 3.67 -4.29
C ARG A 41 11.62 5.09 -4.86
N ASN A 42 10.46 5.61 -5.23
CA ASN A 42 10.30 6.98 -5.71
C ASN A 42 10.77 7.98 -4.64
N LYS A 43 11.53 8.98 -5.08
CA LYS A 43 12.06 10.03 -4.19
C LYS A 43 10.94 10.77 -3.45
N GLN A 44 9.89 11.18 -4.16
CA GLN A 44 8.77 11.91 -3.58
C GLN A 44 8.05 11.07 -2.51
N THR A 45 7.81 9.79 -2.81
CA THR A 45 7.17 8.86 -1.87
C THR A 45 8.02 8.67 -0.61
N LYS A 46 9.35 8.56 -0.73
CA LYS A 46 10.23 8.45 0.45
C LYS A 46 10.15 9.68 1.35
N GLU A 47 10.12 10.87 0.77
CA GLU A 47 9.99 12.14 1.51
C GLU A 47 8.63 12.21 2.22
N PHE A 48 7.55 11.81 1.53
CA PHE A 48 6.21 11.72 2.11
C PHE A 48 6.13 10.72 3.27
N LEU A 49 6.68 9.51 3.11
CA LEU A 49 6.69 8.50 4.17
C LEU A 49 7.49 8.98 5.38
N ALA A 50 8.65 9.61 5.18
CA ALA A 50 9.46 10.15 6.27
C ALA A 50 8.73 11.26 7.05
N GLU A 51 7.89 12.06 6.39
CA GLU A 51 7.08 13.07 7.07
C GLU A 51 5.93 12.45 7.87
N LEU A 52 5.29 11.40 7.33
CA LEU A 52 4.25 10.67 8.05
C LEU A 52 4.79 9.95 9.29
N GLU A 53 6.00 9.37 9.21
CA GLU A 53 6.66 8.65 10.32
C GLU A 53 6.97 9.54 11.53
N LYS A 54 7.06 10.87 11.34
CA LYS A 54 7.23 11.81 12.46
C LYS A 54 6.00 11.87 13.36
N ASN A 55 4.82 11.59 12.82
CA ASN A 55 3.53 11.77 13.50
C ASN A 55 2.84 10.43 13.83
N HIS A 56 3.28 9.32 13.23
CA HIS A 56 2.64 8.00 13.35
C HIS A 56 3.70 6.89 13.43
N GLU A 57 3.48 5.89 14.28
CA GLU A 57 4.30 4.68 14.32
C GLU A 57 4.01 3.79 13.09
N SER A 58 5.06 3.46 12.34
CA SER A 58 5.10 2.57 11.16
C SER A 58 4.02 2.84 10.09
N VAL A 59 4.40 3.57 9.05
CA VAL A 59 3.52 3.96 7.94
C VAL A 59 3.36 2.88 6.86
N VAL A 60 4.36 2.00 6.74
CA VAL A 60 4.42 0.91 5.76
C VAL A 60 5.12 -0.30 6.39
N PHE A 61 4.60 -1.49 6.12
CA PHE A 61 5.30 -2.74 6.39
C PHE A 61 5.22 -3.70 5.20
N THR A 62 6.16 -4.63 5.14
CA THR A 62 6.15 -5.69 4.13
C THR A 62 6.20 -7.04 4.82
N GLU A 63 5.15 -7.83 4.63
CA GLU A 63 5.09 -9.21 5.05
C GLU A 63 5.67 -10.11 3.94
N ARG A 64 6.66 -10.94 4.29
CA ARG A 64 7.31 -11.85 3.34
C ARG A 64 6.60 -13.21 3.34
N GLY A 65 6.52 -13.87 2.18
CA GLY A 65 5.96 -15.22 2.04
C GLY A 65 4.90 -15.32 0.94
N VAL A 66 4.34 -16.53 0.77
CA VAL A 66 3.35 -16.84 -0.28
C VAL A 66 2.08 -15.99 -0.15
N HIS A 67 1.69 -15.68 1.09
CA HIS A 67 0.57 -14.78 1.40
C HIS A 67 1.02 -13.37 1.80
N GLY A 68 2.29 -13.05 1.57
CA GLY A 68 2.87 -11.75 1.90
C GLY A 68 2.28 -10.60 1.07
N GLY A 69 2.75 -9.40 1.38
CA GLY A 69 2.33 -8.17 0.73
C GLY A 69 2.95 -6.94 1.38
N THR A 70 2.95 -5.85 0.63
CA THR A 70 3.24 -4.52 1.16
C THR A 70 1.94 -3.90 1.63
N TYR A 71 1.94 -3.39 2.85
CA TYR A 71 0.79 -2.76 3.48
C TYR A 71 1.17 -1.35 3.91
N GLY A 72 0.23 -0.42 3.74
CA GLY A 72 0.39 0.97 4.14
C GLY A 72 -0.78 1.45 4.99
N GLY A 73 -0.52 2.47 5.81
CA GLY A 73 -1.58 3.24 6.46
C GLY A 73 -2.51 3.91 5.44
N LYS A 74 -3.64 4.44 5.90
CA LYS A 74 -4.68 5.03 5.02
C LYS A 74 -4.14 6.08 4.05
N PHE A 75 -3.28 7.00 4.53
CA PHE A 75 -2.72 8.05 3.69
C PHE A 75 -1.79 7.49 2.60
N VAL A 76 -0.98 6.48 2.94
CA VAL A 76 -0.12 5.80 1.97
C VAL A 76 -0.95 5.06 0.93
N ALA A 77 -2.04 4.40 1.35
CA ALA A 77 -2.94 3.73 0.42
C ALA A 77 -3.62 4.72 -0.54
N TYR A 78 -4.02 5.90 -0.08
CA TYR A 78 -4.62 6.91 -0.95
C TYR A 78 -3.61 7.50 -1.94
N ASP A 79 -2.41 7.84 -1.48
CA ASP A 79 -1.34 8.32 -2.36
C ASP A 79 -0.97 7.27 -3.41
N TYR A 80 -0.86 6.00 -2.99
CA TYR A 80 -0.62 4.88 -3.91
C TYR A 80 -1.76 4.69 -4.91
N ALA A 81 -3.02 4.78 -4.49
CA ALA A 81 -4.17 4.69 -5.40
C ALA A 81 -4.19 5.80 -6.45
N ALA A 82 -3.68 6.99 -6.13
CA ALA A 82 -3.59 8.10 -7.08
C ALA A 82 -2.43 7.93 -8.09
N TRP A 83 -1.47 7.06 -7.76
CA TRP A 83 -0.34 6.72 -8.63
C TRP A 83 -0.63 5.54 -9.57
N LEU A 84 -1.54 4.65 -9.18
CA LEU A 84 -2.08 3.56 -10.01
C LEU A 84 -3.03 4.06 -11.11
#